data_AF-A0A8H6XC34-F1
#
_entry.id   AF-A0A8H6XC34-F1
#
_cell.length_a   1.000
_cell.length_b   1.000
_cell.length_c   1.000
_cell.angle_alpha   90.00
_cell.angle_beta   90.00
_cell.angle_gamma   90.00
#
_symmetry.space_group_name_H-M   'P 1'
#
loop_
_entity.id
_entity.type
_entity.pdbx_description
1 polymer ?
#
loop_
_entity_poly.entity_id
_entity_poly.type
_entity_poly.pdbx_seq_one_letter_code
_entity_poly.pdbx_strand_id
1 'polypeptide(L)'
;MTARGTDNLRCYLRETKLPLMTNDAMAPKMPPPGHKSHQNHLKVQPQTWRRLESIYPLVDDAMARIVSSWIDAHVPDTSLGIEDEDPLTGERITVPHPPIFNIPFHAERRPTDIMRLSPWLDNLPLMTVQRVIHLLYPSTRPWGFFLCDSDRNECDRKIFQYFMWSLPQSEEGMPPERLAEIGHKSVVVAFQPPWILSEQDIKEFSQCRSFPPFRVPGNAFPTPLESKERLWGKMWDACVAKNTPWFVLTSYNQWVFGVFSEGKPLL
;
A
#
# COMPACT_ATOMS: atom_id res chain seq x y z
N MET A 1 30.24 -1.28 18.44
CA MET A 1 30.06 -0.99 17.00
C MET A 1 28.61 -1.23 16.69
N THR A 2 27.91 -0.23 16.16
CA THR A 2 26.53 -0.38 15.71
C THR A 2 26.54 -0.91 14.27
N ALA A 3 25.71 -1.91 13.96
CA ALA A 3 25.70 -2.56 12.65
C ALA A 3 24.91 -1.72 11.63
N ARG A 4 25.16 -1.93 10.32
CA ARG A 4 24.31 -1.44 9.23
C ARG A 4 23.17 -2.42 8.98
N GLY A 5 22.06 -1.97 8.40
CA GLY A 5 20.95 -2.88 8.05
C GLY A 5 21.40 -3.98 7.08
N THR A 6 22.26 -3.63 6.14
CA THR A 6 22.91 -4.53 5.17
C THR A 6 23.91 -5.52 5.76
N ASP A 7 24.33 -5.35 7.02
CA ASP A 7 25.19 -6.32 7.71
C ASP A 7 24.43 -7.57 8.18
N ASN A 8 23.11 -7.45 8.39
CA ASN A 8 22.21 -8.59 8.64
C ASN A 8 20.77 -8.21 8.26
N LEU A 9 20.48 -8.31 6.96
CA LEU A 9 19.21 -7.87 6.40
C LEU A 9 18.03 -8.69 6.95
N ARG A 10 18.22 -9.99 7.18
CA ARG A 10 17.20 -10.87 7.77
C ARG A 10 16.78 -10.40 9.16
N CYS A 11 17.74 -10.15 10.04
CA CYS A 11 17.49 -9.66 11.39
C CYS A 11 16.81 -8.28 11.34
N TYR A 12 17.33 -7.37 10.52
CA TYR A 12 16.75 -6.04 10.35
C TYR A 12 15.27 -6.11 9.93
N LEU A 13 14.91 -6.90 8.91
CA LEU A 13 13.53 -7.00 8.43
C LEU A 13 12.57 -7.67 9.43
N ARG A 14 13.07 -8.52 10.33
CA ARG A 14 12.25 -9.19 11.36
C ARG A 14 11.90 -8.28 12.53
N GLU A 15 12.89 -7.54 12.99
CA GLU A 15 12.81 -6.84 14.29
C GLU A 15 12.41 -5.37 14.14
N THR A 16 12.55 -4.81 12.94
CA THR A 16 12.28 -3.40 12.70
C THR A 16 10.80 -3.07 12.70
N LYS A 17 10.46 -1.94 13.33
CA LYS A 17 9.09 -1.42 13.40
C LYS A 17 9.06 -0.01 12.83
N LEU A 18 7.97 0.35 12.17
CA LEU A 18 7.79 1.71 11.69
C LEU A 18 7.75 2.69 12.88
N PRO A 19 8.38 3.86 12.74
CA PRO A 19 8.27 4.95 13.71
C PRO A 19 6.81 5.30 13.97
N LEU A 20 6.51 5.75 15.19
CA LEU A 20 5.18 6.24 15.49
C LEU A 20 4.93 7.57 14.74
N MET A 21 3.94 7.58 13.85
CA MET A 21 3.48 8.81 13.22
C MET A 21 2.52 9.55 14.15
N THR A 22 2.86 10.80 14.46
CA THR A 22 2.00 11.70 15.24
C THR A 22 1.37 12.73 14.31
N ASN A 23 0.06 12.89 14.40
CA ASN A 23 -0.67 13.90 13.63
C ASN A 23 -0.34 15.31 14.15
N ASP A 24 -0.41 16.29 13.25
CA ASP A 24 -0.23 17.69 13.64
C ASP A 24 -1.42 18.18 14.49
N ALA A 25 -1.21 19.22 15.30
CA ALA A 25 -2.29 19.80 16.11
C ALA A 25 -3.42 20.40 15.24
N MET A 26 -3.11 20.80 14.01
CA MET A 26 -4.06 21.31 13.03
C MET A 26 -4.69 20.21 12.17
N ALA A 27 -4.29 18.95 12.34
CA ALA A 27 -4.90 17.84 11.63
C ALA A 27 -6.37 17.65 12.06
N PRO A 28 -7.24 17.12 11.19
CA PRO A 28 -8.59 16.74 11.58
C PRO A 28 -8.57 15.79 12.78
N LYS A 29 -9.58 15.94 13.65
CA LYS A 29 -9.70 15.11 14.85
C LYS A 29 -9.85 13.64 14.47
N MET A 30 -9.08 12.79 15.16
CA MET A 30 -9.26 11.35 15.08
C MET A 30 -10.65 10.95 15.60
N PRO A 31 -11.30 9.94 15.00
CA PRO A 31 -12.49 9.35 15.59
C PRO A 31 -12.14 8.73 16.96
N PRO A 32 -13.10 8.66 17.90
CA PRO A 32 -12.88 7.97 19.18
C PRO A 32 -12.48 6.50 18.96
N PRO A 33 -11.70 5.89 19.87
CA PRO A 33 -11.31 4.48 19.76
C PRO A 33 -12.52 3.56 19.55
N GLY A 34 -12.44 2.65 18.58
CA GLY A 34 -13.54 1.74 18.21
C GLY A 34 -14.63 2.35 17.31
N HIS A 35 -14.53 3.63 16.95
CA HIS A 35 -15.46 4.28 16.03
C HIS A 35 -14.88 4.44 14.63
N LYS A 36 -15.76 4.37 13.62
CA LYS A 36 -15.44 4.69 12.23
C LYS A 36 -15.16 6.17 12.05
N SER A 37 -14.40 6.50 11.02
CA SER A 37 -14.41 7.85 10.50
C SER A 37 -15.71 8.12 9.74
N HIS A 38 -16.34 9.25 10.06
CA HIS A 38 -17.42 9.78 9.24
C HIS A 38 -16.89 10.57 8.02
N GLN A 39 -15.58 10.76 7.88
CA GLN A 39 -14.99 11.58 6.82
C GLN A 39 -14.67 10.78 5.54
N ASN A 40 -14.88 9.46 5.55
CA ASN A 40 -14.66 8.62 4.39
C ASN A 40 -15.84 8.73 3.40
N HIS A 41 -15.83 9.79 2.62
CA HIS A 41 -16.87 10.13 1.64
C HIS A 41 -16.44 9.85 0.20
N LEU A 42 -15.77 8.72 -0.04
CA LEU A 42 -15.37 8.29 -1.38
C LEU A 42 -16.54 8.32 -2.36
N LYS A 43 -16.33 8.89 -3.54
CA LYS A 43 -17.31 8.98 -4.61
C LYS A 43 -17.14 7.80 -5.55
N VAL A 44 -17.61 6.64 -5.11
CA VAL A 44 -17.62 5.41 -5.91
C VAL A 44 -19.02 5.14 -6.44
N GLN A 45 -19.12 5.01 -7.76
CA GLN A 45 -20.37 4.61 -8.40
C GLN A 45 -20.50 3.09 -8.41
N PRO A 46 -21.71 2.55 -8.17
CA PRO A 46 -22.02 1.17 -8.51
C PRO A 46 -21.81 0.95 -10.00
N GLN A 47 -21.11 -0.12 -10.36
CA GLN A 47 -20.78 -0.45 -11.76
C GLN A 47 -21.16 -1.91 -12.04
N THR A 48 -21.69 -2.17 -13.23
CA THR A 48 -22.13 -3.51 -13.65
C THR A 48 -20.97 -4.49 -13.88
N TRP A 49 -19.80 -3.96 -14.22
CA TRP A 49 -18.59 -4.72 -14.52
C TRP A 49 -17.74 -5.05 -13.29
N ARG A 50 -18.11 -4.56 -12.09
CA ARG A 50 -17.36 -4.86 -10.86
C ARG A 50 -17.74 -6.25 -10.36
N ARG A 51 -16.78 -7.19 -10.38
CA ARG A 51 -16.99 -8.61 -10.05
C ARG A 51 -16.41 -9.01 -8.69
N LEU A 52 -16.66 -8.18 -7.67
CA LEU A 52 -16.26 -8.47 -6.28
C LEU A 52 -17.25 -9.41 -5.59
N GLU A 53 -17.40 -10.62 -6.10
CA GLU A 53 -18.46 -11.55 -5.66
C GLU A 53 -18.17 -12.15 -4.28
N SER A 54 -16.90 -12.45 -3.99
CA SER A 54 -16.48 -13.05 -2.72
C SER A 54 -15.16 -12.46 -2.25
N ILE A 55 -15.10 -12.11 -0.97
CA ILE A 55 -13.94 -11.50 -0.33
C ILE A 55 -13.51 -12.42 0.81
N TYR A 56 -12.33 -13.00 0.67
CA TYR A 56 -11.79 -13.95 1.64
C TYR A 56 -10.74 -13.26 2.51
N PRO A 57 -10.90 -13.25 3.84
CA PRO A 57 -9.86 -12.75 4.73
C PRO A 57 -8.68 -13.72 4.70
N LEU A 58 -7.46 -13.18 4.75
CA LEU A 58 -6.31 -13.98 5.15
C LEU A 58 -6.33 -14.13 6.67
N VAL A 59 -5.97 -15.31 7.17
CA VAL A 59 -5.87 -15.55 8.62
C VAL A 59 -4.53 -14.97 9.09
N ASP A 60 -4.58 -13.96 9.97
CA ASP A 60 -3.40 -13.18 10.40
C ASP A 60 -2.23 -14.05 10.87
N ASP A 61 -2.49 -15.04 11.75
CA ASP A 61 -1.45 -15.94 12.27
C ASP A 61 -0.81 -16.81 11.19
N ALA A 62 -1.57 -17.18 10.15
CA ALA A 62 -1.03 -17.92 9.02
C ALA A 62 -0.11 -17.01 8.18
N MET A 63 -0.52 -15.76 7.97
CA MET A 63 0.26 -14.80 7.18
C MET A 63 1.59 -14.45 7.86
N ALA A 64 1.59 -14.19 9.17
CA ALA A 64 2.82 -13.90 9.92
C ALA A 64 3.84 -15.04 9.82
N ARG A 65 3.39 -16.30 9.88
CA ARG A 65 4.23 -17.48 9.69
C ARG A 65 4.77 -17.60 8.27
N ILE A 66 3.92 -17.37 7.26
CA ILE A 66 4.33 -17.41 5.85
C ILE A 66 5.41 -16.35 5.58
N VAL A 67 5.20 -15.12 6.04
CA VAL A 67 6.18 -14.02 5.89
C VAL A 67 7.48 -14.36 6.62
N SER A 68 7.41 -14.84 7.85
CA SER A 68 8.60 -15.21 8.63
C SER A 68 9.41 -16.32 7.97
N SER A 69 8.72 -17.34 7.43
CA SER A 69 9.34 -18.45 6.70
C SER A 69 9.93 -17.99 5.37
N TRP A 70 9.27 -17.07 4.67
CA TRP A 70 9.80 -16.51 3.43
C TRP A 70 11.08 -15.70 3.70
N ILE A 71 11.09 -14.89 4.76
CA ILE A 71 12.27 -14.11 5.19
C ILE A 71 13.44 -15.04 5.51
N ASP A 72 13.21 -16.13 6.25
CA ASP A 72 14.26 -17.11 6.58
C ASP A 72 14.86 -17.76 5.33
N ALA A 73 14.00 -18.09 4.36
CA ALA A 73 14.41 -18.82 3.17
C ALA A 73 15.11 -17.94 2.12
N HIS A 74 14.75 -16.65 2.02
CA HIS A 74 15.17 -15.80 0.89
C HIS A 74 16.00 -14.59 1.28
N VAL A 75 16.04 -14.20 2.56
CA VAL A 75 16.79 -13.02 3.00
C VAL A 75 18.09 -13.46 3.67
N PRO A 76 19.26 -12.93 3.29
CA PRO A 76 20.53 -13.28 3.91
C PRO A 76 20.65 -12.73 5.33
N ASP A 77 21.22 -13.53 6.22
CA ASP A 77 21.62 -13.17 7.59
C ASP A 77 23.11 -12.81 7.70
N THR A 78 23.86 -12.93 6.60
CA THR A 78 25.25 -12.50 6.50
C THR A 78 25.35 -11.10 5.90
N SER A 79 26.44 -10.39 6.23
CA SER A 79 26.69 -9.07 5.66
C SER A 79 26.80 -9.14 4.14
N LEU A 80 26.14 -8.20 3.47
CA LEU A 80 26.17 -8.05 2.02
C LEU A 80 27.45 -7.34 1.54
N GLY A 81 28.26 -6.78 2.45
CA GLY A 81 29.50 -6.07 2.10
C GLY A 81 29.27 -4.74 1.35
N ILE A 82 28.07 -4.18 1.45
CA ILE A 82 27.63 -2.95 0.78
C ILE A 82 27.07 -1.96 1.81
N GLU A 83 26.94 -0.69 1.43
CA GLU A 83 26.33 0.33 2.28
C GLU A 83 24.80 0.29 2.22
N ASP A 84 24.18 0.77 3.32
CA ASP A 84 22.73 0.92 3.41
C ASP A 84 22.19 1.89 2.35
N GLU A 85 22.95 2.94 2.04
CA GLU A 85 22.65 3.93 1.01
C GLU A 85 23.38 3.62 -0.31
N ASP A 86 22.65 3.70 -1.41
CA ASP A 86 23.18 3.64 -2.76
C ASP A 86 23.63 5.03 -3.22
N PRO A 87 24.93 5.25 -3.47
CA PRO A 87 25.43 6.57 -3.84
C PRO A 87 24.97 7.03 -5.24
N LEU A 88 24.50 6.11 -6.09
CA LEU A 88 24.09 6.44 -7.46
C LEU A 88 22.62 6.79 -7.55
N THR A 89 21.78 6.06 -6.82
CA THR A 89 20.31 6.24 -6.88
C THR A 89 19.76 7.05 -5.71
N GLY A 90 20.52 7.17 -4.61
CA GLY A 90 20.04 7.76 -3.35
C GLY A 90 19.10 6.85 -2.56
N GLU A 91 18.86 5.62 -3.03
CA GLU A 91 18.04 4.65 -2.32
C GLU A 91 18.73 4.20 -1.04
N ARG A 92 17.98 4.07 0.05
CA ARG A 92 18.58 3.72 1.34
C ARG A 92 17.63 2.98 2.26
N ILE A 93 18.19 2.24 3.21
CA ILE A 93 17.45 1.74 4.36
C ILE A 93 17.18 2.91 5.31
N THR A 94 15.91 3.18 5.64
CA THR A 94 15.48 4.39 6.38
C THR A 94 14.71 4.13 7.66
N VAL A 95 14.16 2.93 7.86
CA VAL A 95 13.40 2.64 9.09
C VAL A 95 14.39 2.42 10.25
N PRO A 96 14.33 3.21 11.32
CA PRO A 96 15.30 3.13 12.40
C PRO A 96 15.11 1.85 13.24
N HIS A 97 16.22 1.25 13.68
CA HIS A 97 16.20 0.12 14.61
C HIS A 97 17.32 0.21 15.67
N PRO A 98 17.28 1.22 16.56
CA PRO A 98 18.22 1.29 17.67
C PRO A 98 17.91 0.20 18.71
N PRO A 99 18.93 -0.30 19.44
CA PRO A 99 20.35 0.08 19.38
C PRO A 99 21.18 -0.76 18.40
N ILE A 100 20.59 -1.77 17.77
CA ILE A 100 21.33 -2.80 17.00
C ILE A 100 21.83 -2.23 15.67
N PHE A 101 20.95 -1.57 14.91
CA PHE A 101 21.27 -0.99 13.61
C PHE A 101 21.31 0.54 13.67
N ASN A 102 22.39 1.13 13.14
CA ASN A 102 22.59 2.58 13.12
C ASN A 102 21.96 3.24 11.89
N ILE A 103 20.65 3.11 11.76
CA ILE A 103 19.90 3.77 10.69
C ILE A 103 19.34 5.08 11.25
N PRO A 104 19.77 6.23 10.74
CA PRO A 104 19.35 7.52 11.28
C PRO A 104 17.86 7.75 11.02
N PHE A 105 17.14 8.17 12.06
CA PHE A 105 15.75 8.57 11.90
C PHE A 105 15.66 10.02 11.42
N HIS A 106 15.19 10.21 10.20
CA HIS A 106 14.83 11.51 9.68
C HIS A 106 13.35 11.77 9.97
N ALA A 107 13.07 12.62 10.94
CA ALA A 107 11.70 12.93 11.34
C ALA A 107 10.96 13.67 10.22
N GLU A 108 9.90 13.05 9.73
CA GLU A 108 9.00 13.68 8.76
C GLU A 108 8.08 14.69 9.46
N ARG A 109 7.64 15.71 8.69
CA ARG A 109 6.69 16.70 9.20
C ARG A 109 5.38 16.00 9.54
N ARG A 110 4.82 16.30 10.72
CA ARG A 110 3.54 15.74 11.16
C ARG A 110 2.43 16.00 10.12
N PRO A 111 1.61 15.01 9.77
CA PRO A 111 0.58 15.19 8.76
C PRO A 111 -0.53 16.13 9.20
N THR A 112 -0.87 17.10 8.35
CA THR A 112 -2.08 17.94 8.43
C THR A 112 -3.15 17.54 7.41
N ASP A 113 -2.72 16.86 6.35
CA ASP A 113 -3.50 16.45 5.19
C ASP A 113 -2.85 15.22 4.54
N ILE A 114 -3.51 14.66 3.51
CA ILE A 114 -3.02 13.48 2.79
C ILE A 114 -1.69 13.72 2.05
N MET A 115 -1.42 14.94 1.57
CA MET A 115 -0.14 15.23 0.90
C MET A 115 1.01 15.21 1.89
N ARG A 116 0.78 15.63 3.15
CA ARG A 116 1.76 15.54 4.23
C ARG A 116 1.95 14.12 4.77
N LEU A 117 1.02 13.21 4.50
CA LEU A 117 1.19 11.78 4.78
C LEU A 117 2.09 11.09 3.73
N SER A 118 2.11 11.57 2.50
CA SER A 118 2.89 10.97 1.41
C SER A 118 4.39 10.79 1.75
N PRO A 119 5.13 11.80 2.27
CA PRO A 119 6.54 11.63 2.66
C PRO A 119 6.76 10.60 3.78
N TRP A 120 5.82 10.43 4.71
CA TRP A 120 5.90 9.40 5.74
C TRP A 120 5.89 8.00 5.15
N LEU A 121 5.17 7.78 4.05
CA LEU A 121 5.15 6.50 3.36
C LEU A 121 6.38 6.36 2.44
N ASP A 122 6.65 7.38 1.64
CA ASP A 122 7.71 7.38 0.63
C ASP A 122 9.09 7.23 1.26
N ASN A 123 9.45 8.13 2.18
CA ASN A 123 10.81 8.21 2.73
C ASN A 123 11.12 7.15 3.81
N LEU A 124 10.09 6.47 4.34
CA LEU A 124 10.25 5.45 5.38
C LEU A 124 9.98 4.04 4.82
N PRO A 125 8.76 3.46 4.91
CA PRO A 125 8.54 2.08 4.50
C PRO A 125 8.85 1.83 3.03
N LEU A 126 8.44 2.71 2.10
CA LEU A 126 8.58 2.46 0.67
C LEU A 126 10.03 2.55 0.21
N MET A 127 10.78 3.57 0.63
CA MET A 127 12.22 3.69 0.37
C MET A 127 12.99 2.48 0.89
N THR A 128 12.69 2.03 2.11
CA THR A 128 13.31 0.83 2.68
C THR A 128 12.96 -0.43 1.89
N VAL A 129 11.68 -0.63 1.56
CA VAL A 129 11.23 -1.79 0.77
C VAL A 129 11.88 -1.81 -0.62
N GLN A 130 11.92 -0.68 -1.31
CA GLN A 130 12.56 -0.55 -2.62
C GLN A 130 14.04 -0.93 -2.54
N ARG A 131 14.78 -0.34 -1.58
CA ARG A 131 16.19 -0.67 -1.37
C ARG A 131 16.37 -2.16 -1.13
N VAL A 132 15.61 -2.74 -0.21
CA VAL A 132 15.66 -4.18 0.13
C VAL A 132 15.40 -5.05 -1.10
N ILE A 133 14.36 -4.75 -1.88
CA ILE A 133 14.03 -5.49 -3.10
C ILE A 133 15.16 -5.40 -4.12
N HIS A 134 15.76 -4.23 -4.32
CA HIS A 134 16.90 -4.04 -5.24
C HIS A 134 18.18 -4.75 -4.79
N LEU A 135 18.37 -4.93 -3.48
CA LEU A 135 19.45 -5.72 -2.91
C LEU A 135 19.25 -7.22 -3.13
N LEU A 136 18.03 -7.71 -2.90
CA LEU A 136 17.70 -9.14 -3.05
C LEU A 136 17.55 -9.55 -4.51
N TYR A 137 17.04 -8.67 -5.36
CA TYR A 137 16.71 -8.93 -6.75
C TYR A 137 17.23 -7.81 -7.66
N PRO A 138 18.53 -7.78 -8.02
CA PRO A 138 19.11 -6.69 -8.81
C PRO A 138 18.45 -6.44 -10.17
N SER A 139 17.76 -7.44 -10.74
CA SER A 139 16.96 -7.29 -11.98
C SER A 139 15.78 -6.32 -11.83
N THR A 140 15.36 -6.01 -10.60
CA THR A 140 14.26 -5.10 -10.31
C THR A 140 14.69 -3.64 -10.18
N ARG A 141 15.99 -3.30 -10.25
CA ARG A 141 16.49 -1.91 -10.19
C ARG A 141 15.78 -0.89 -11.09
N PRO A 142 15.25 -1.24 -12.27
CA PRO A 142 14.47 -0.29 -13.08
C PRO A 142 13.07 0.00 -12.52
N TRP A 143 12.61 -0.75 -11.52
CA TRP A 143 11.32 -0.58 -10.87
C TRP A 143 11.44 0.40 -9.70
N GLY A 144 10.33 1.01 -9.32
CA GLY A 144 10.30 1.89 -8.17
C GLY A 144 8.88 2.24 -7.76
N PHE A 145 8.75 2.90 -6.60
CA PHE A 145 7.50 3.51 -6.19
C PHE A 145 7.34 4.90 -6.78
N PHE A 146 6.17 5.15 -7.37
CA PHE A 146 5.81 6.46 -7.89
C PHE A 146 4.44 6.86 -7.37
N LEU A 147 4.32 8.08 -6.84
CA LEU A 147 3.02 8.62 -6.48
C LEU A 147 2.22 8.83 -7.77
N CYS A 148 1.12 8.10 -7.92
CA CYS A 148 0.28 8.27 -9.10
C CYS A 148 -0.47 9.59 -8.98
N ASP A 149 -0.20 10.51 -9.90
CA ASP A 149 -1.00 11.71 -10.04
C ASP A 149 -2.36 11.28 -10.60
N SER A 150 -3.31 11.03 -9.70
CA SER A 150 -4.70 10.84 -10.09
C SER A 150 -5.11 12.04 -10.95
N ASP A 151 -5.82 11.78 -12.05
CA ASP A 151 -6.31 12.80 -12.98
C ASP A 151 -6.73 14.08 -12.23
N ARG A 152 -6.44 15.28 -12.75
CA ARG A 152 -6.71 16.55 -12.04
C ARG A 152 -8.20 16.69 -11.66
N ASN A 153 -9.06 15.93 -12.32
CA ASN A 153 -10.50 15.84 -12.07
C ASN A 153 -10.91 14.78 -11.04
N GLU A 154 -9.97 14.01 -10.47
CA GLU A 154 -10.25 13.00 -9.46
C GLU A 154 -10.73 13.66 -8.16
N CYS A 155 -12.03 13.49 -7.92
CA CYS A 155 -12.75 14.16 -6.84
C CYS A 155 -12.34 13.70 -5.43
N ASP A 156 -11.74 12.52 -5.31
CA ASP A 156 -11.35 11.91 -4.02
C ASP A 156 -9.88 12.16 -3.66
N ARG A 157 -9.10 12.91 -4.45
CA ARG A 157 -7.65 13.10 -4.26
C ARG A 157 -7.25 13.64 -2.87
N LYS A 158 -8.15 14.35 -2.20
CA LYS A 158 -7.94 14.88 -0.84
C LYS A 158 -8.06 13.82 0.26
N ILE A 159 -8.64 12.66 -0.05
CA ILE A 159 -8.92 11.60 0.92
C ILE A 159 -8.41 10.22 0.49
N PHE A 160 -8.00 10.05 -0.77
CA PHE A 160 -7.45 8.80 -1.30
C PHE A 160 -6.37 9.10 -2.35
N GLN A 161 -5.19 8.55 -2.12
CA GLN A 161 -4.06 8.58 -3.04
C GLN A 161 -3.37 7.22 -3.03
N TYR A 162 -2.51 6.97 -4.00
CA TYR A 162 -1.76 5.72 -4.04
C TYR A 162 -0.40 5.88 -4.72
N PHE A 163 0.57 5.16 -4.18
CA PHE A 163 1.82 4.87 -4.89
C PHE A 163 1.63 3.64 -5.77
N MET A 164 2.45 3.54 -6.80
CA MET A 164 2.52 2.39 -7.68
C MET A 164 3.95 1.90 -7.72
N TRP A 165 4.17 0.65 -7.32
CA TRP A 165 5.38 -0.09 -7.66
C TRP A 165 5.28 -0.53 -9.12
N SER A 166 6.11 0.02 -10.00
CA SER A 166 6.08 -0.29 -11.44
C SER A 166 7.41 0.09 -12.09
N LEU A 167 7.57 -0.21 -13.38
CA LEU A 167 8.54 0.49 -14.22
C LEU A 167 8.10 1.94 -14.47
N PRO A 168 9.04 2.90 -14.52
CA PRO A 168 8.77 4.28 -14.91
C PRO A 168 8.22 4.30 -16.35
N GLN A 169 7.03 4.88 -16.50
CA GLN A 169 6.24 4.78 -17.72
C GLN A 169 6.85 5.61 -18.87
N SER A 170 7.22 4.93 -19.96
CA SER A 170 7.01 5.43 -21.31
C SER A 170 6.07 4.44 -21.99
N GLU A 171 4.76 4.62 -21.81
CA GLU A 171 3.74 3.74 -22.42
C GLU A 171 3.75 3.80 -23.96
N GLU A 172 4.40 4.81 -24.54
CA GLU A 172 4.52 4.99 -25.98
C GLU A 172 5.35 3.86 -26.62
N GLY A 173 4.69 3.08 -27.48
CA GLY A 173 5.32 2.06 -28.31
C GLY A 173 5.53 0.69 -27.66
N MET A 174 5.09 0.48 -26.41
CA MET A 174 5.18 -0.85 -25.79
C MET A 174 4.05 -1.79 -26.27
N PRO A 175 4.36 -3.06 -26.61
CA PRO A 175 3.35 -4.06 -26.95
C PRO A 175 2.37 -4.30 -25.79
N PRO A 176 1.07 -4.52 -26.07
CA PRO A 176 0.06 -4.77 -25.04
C PRO A 176 0.41 -5.92 -24.08
N GLU A 177 1.02 -6.99 -24.58
CA GLU A 177 1.45 -8.14 -23.77
C GLU A 177 2.48 -7.76 -22.71
N ARG A 178 3.43 -6.88 -23.08
CA ARG A 178 4.45 -6.38 -22.16
C ARG A 178 3.85 -5.47 -21.10
N LEU A 179 2.90 -4.60 -21.49
CA LEU A 179 2.16 -3.77 -20.55
C LEU A 179 1.35 -4.63 -19.56
N ALA A 180 0.77 -5.73 -20.05
CA ALA A 180 0.07 -6.68 -19.19
C ALA A 180 1.00 -7.40 -18.20
N GLU A 181 2.17 -7.83 -18.66
CA GLU A 181 3.18 -8.44 -17.81
C GLU A 181 3.68 -7.47 -16.72
N ILE A 182 3.93 -6.21 -17.09
CA ILE A 182 4.34 -5.17 -16.14
C ILE A 182 3.24 -4.98 -15.11
N GLY A 183 1.99 -4.75 -15.54
CA GLY A 183 0.85 -4.56 -14.66
C GLY A 183 0.67 -5.72 -13.66
N HIS A 184 0.82 -6.96 -14.11
CA HIS A 184 0.68 -8.14 -13.25
C HIS A 184 1.75 -8.24 -12.14
N LYS A 185 2.92 -7.62 -12.35
CA LYS A 185 4.02 -7.54 -11.38
C LYS A 185 4.02 -6.25 -10.56
N SER A 186 3.19 -5.29 -10.93
CA SER A 186 3.06 -4.02 -10.23
C SER A 186 2.18 -4.14 -8.99
N VAL A 187 2.29 -3.18 -8.07
CA VAL A 187 1.49 -3.15 -6.82
C VAL A 187 0.96 -1.75 -6.57
N VAL A 188 -0.33 -1.63 -6.31
CA VAL A 188 -0.96 -0.38 -5.85
C VAL A 188 -0.82 -0.28 -4.33
N VAL A 189 -0.19 0.77 -3.81
CA VAL A 189 -0.14 1.08 -2.38
C VAL A 189 -1.01 2.30 -2.12
N ALA A 190 -2.29 2.06 -1.87
CA ALA A 190 -3.25 3.09 -1.57
C ALA A 190 -3.20 3.50 -0.10
N PHE A 191 -3.43 4.78 0.15
CA PHE A 191 -3.43 5.33 1.48
C PHE A 191 -4.49 6.41 1.68
N GLN A 192 -4.96 6.47 2.92
CA GLN A 192 -5.83 7.53 3.41
C GLN A 192 -5.33 7.94 4.80
N PRO A 193 -5.42 9.22 5.19
CA PRO A 193 -5.05 9.63 6.54
C PRO A 193 -5.81 8.90 7.64
N PRO A 194 -5.23 8.72 8.84
CA PRO A 194 -5.84 7.92 9.91
C PRO A 194 -7.16 8.52 10.46
N TRP A 195 -7.40 9.82 10.25
CA TRP A 195 -8.70 10.44 10.57
C TRP A 195 -9.78 10.19 9.52
N ILE A 196 -9.43 9.68 8.33
CA ILE A 196 -10.35 9.25 7.26
C ILE A 196 -10.49 7.72 7.24
N LEU A 197 -9.38 7.01 7.41
CA LEU A 197 -9.32 5.55 7.47
C LEU A 197 -8.88 5.14 8.87
N SER A 198 -9.87 5.04 9.75
CA SER A 198 -9.64 4.62 11.13
C SER A 198 -9.33 3.13 11.24
N GLU A 199 -8.85 2.71 12.40
CA GLU A 199 -8.68 1.29 12.71
C GLU A 199 -9.98 0.49 12.53
N GLN A 200 -11.12 1.06 12.93
CA GLN A 200 -12.42 0.41 12.76
C GLN A 200 -12.84 0.32 11.29
N ASP A 201 -12.52 1.32 10.46
CA ASP A 201 -12.77 1.27 9.02
C ASP A 201 -11.94 0.17 8.34
N ILE A 202 -10.66 0.03 8.72
CA ILE A 202 -9.78 -1.04 8.22
C ILE A 202 -10.29 -2.41 8.66
N LYS A 203 -10.72 -2.56 9.91
CA LYS A 203 -11.28 -3.80 10.41
C LYS A 203 -12.51 -4.21 9.60
N GLU A 204 -13.43 -3.28 9.32
CA GLU A 204 -14.60 -3.58 8.50
C GLU A 204 -14.28 -3.86 7.04
N PHE A 205 -13.30 -3.16 6.48
CA PHE A 205 -12.79 -3.44 5.15
C PHE A 205 -12.30 -4.90 5.05
N SER A 206 -11.46 -5.34 5.99
CA SER A 206 -10.90 -6.71 6.02
C SER A 206 -11.93 -7.79 6.42
N GLN A 207 -12.98 -7.42 7.14
CA GLN A 207 -14.08 -8.32 7.52
C GLN A 207 -15.18 -8.42 6.47
N CYS A 208 -15.15 -7.57 5.44
CA CYS A 208 -16.07 -7.67 4.31
C CYS A 208 -15.96 -9.06 3.66
N ARG A 209 -17.10 -9.67 3.32
CA ARG A 209 -17.17 -11.01 2.72
C ARG A 209 -17.74 -11.01 1.31
N SER A 210 -18.45 -9.95 0.95
CA SER A 210 -19.14 -9.82 -0.32
C SER A 210 -19.33 -8.36 -0.67
N PHE A 211 -19.31 -8.04 -1.95
CA PHE A 211 -19.72 -6.74 -2.46
C PHE A 211 -21.19 -6.77 -2.87
N PRO A 212 -21.97 -5.70 -2.65
CA PRO A 212 -23.37 -5.67 -3.03
C PRO A 212 -23.54 -5.79 -4.55
N PRO A 213 -24.57 -6.51 -5.04
CA PRO A 213 -24.84 -6.58 -6.46
C PRO A 213 -25.22 -5.20 -7.01
N PHE A 214 -24.91 -4.94 -8.28
CA PHE A 214 -25.24 -3.66 -8.94
C PHE A 214 -26.71 -3.29 -8.76
N ARG A 215 -27.61 -4.27 -8.91
CA ARG A 215 -29.05 -4.13 -8.66
C ARG A 215 -29.59 -5.35 -7.92
N VAL A 216 -30.47 -5.10 -6.97
CA VAL A 216 -31.29 -6.13 -6.33
C VAL A 216 -32.62 -6.25 -7.10
N PRO A 217 -33.14 -7.47 -7.36
CA PRO A 217 -34.44 -7.64 -8.00
C PRO A 217 -35.54 -6.83 -7.29
N GLY A 218 -36.32 -6.08 -8.07
CA GLY A 218 -37.38 -5.20 -7.54
C GLY A 218 -36.97 -3.73 -7.33
N ASN A 219 -35.68 -3.40 -7.44
CA ASN A 219 -35.20 -2.01 -7.33
C ASN A 219 -34.96 -1.38 -8.72
N ALA A 220 -35.47 -0.15 -8.91
CA ALA A 220 -35.24 0.63 -10.13
C ALA A 220 -33.85 1.27 -10.20
N PHE A 221 -33.18 1.43 -9.06
CA PHE A 221 -31.89 2.12 -8.94
C PHE A 221 -30.78 1.18 -8.43
N PRO A 222 -29.50 1.51 -8.69
CA PRO A 222 -28.39 0.74 -8.17
C PRO A 222 -28.37 0.67 -6.63
N THR A 223 -27.83 -0.42 -6.10
CA THR A 223 -27.69 -0.60 -4.64
C THR A 223 -26.75 0.47 -4.07
N PRO A 224 -27.18 1.25 -3.06
CA PRO A 224 -26.31 2.20 -2.38
C PRO A 224 -25.14 1.48 -1.71
N LEU A 225 -23.95 2.09 -1.74
CA LEU A 225 -22.74 1.52 -1.15
C LEU A 225 -22.47 2.10 0.24
N GLU A 226 -22.17 1.22 1.19
CA GLU A 226 -21.64 1.57 2.50
C GLU A 226 -20.19 2.06 2.42
N SER A 227 -19.65 2.61 3.52
CA SER A 227 -18.27 3.13 3.56
C SER A 227 -17.21 2.09 3.14
N LYS A 228 -17.26 0.89 3.73
CA LYS A 228 -16.34 -0.22 3.43
C LYS A 228 -16.45 -0.69 1.97
N GLU A 229 -17.65 -0.65 1.40
CA GLU A 229 -17.91 -1.08 0.02
C GLU A 229 -17.40 -0.02 -0.96
N ARG A 230 -17.56 1.28 -0.65
CA ARG A 230 -16.95 2.34 -1.45
C ARG A 230 -15.43 2.21 -1.44
N LEU A 231 -14.82 1.87 -0.30
CA LEU A 231 -13.37 1.63 -0.24
C LEU A 231 -12.95 0.42 -1.09
N TRP A 232 -13.65 -0.70 -1.00
CA TRP A 232 -13.43 -1.87 -1.88
C TRP A 232 -13.56 -1.53 -3.36
N GLY A 233 -14.60 -0.78 -3.72
CA GLY A 233 -14.82 -0.34 -5.10
C GLY A 233 -13.71 0.58 -5.60
N LYS A 234 -13.24 1.52 -4.77
CA LYS A 234 -12.13 2.43 -5.13
C LYS A 234 -10.82 1.66 -5.33
N MET A 235 -10.53 0.69 -4.45
CA MET A 235 -9.35 -0.17 -4.58
C MET A 235 -9.39 -1.00 -5.86
N TRP A 236 -10.55 -1.62 -6.15
CA TRP A 236 -10.74 -2.36 -7.40
C TRP A 236 -10.54 -1.48 -8.62
N ASP A 237 -11.16 -0.30 -8.66
CA ASP A 237 -11.05 0.62 -9.79
C ASP A 237 -9.59 1.06 -10.02
N ALA A 238 -8.84 1.33 -8.94
CA ALA A 238 -7.41 1.67 -9.02
C ALA A 238 -6.58 0.50 -9.57
N CYS A 239 -6.81 -0.72 -9.10
CA CYS A 239 -6.15 -1.93 -9.57
C CYS A 239 -6.44 -2.24 -11.04
N VAL A 240 -7.71 -2.15 -11.46
CA VAL A 240 -8.12 -2.35 -12.86
C VAL A 240 -7.51 -1.30 -13.77
N ALA A 241 -7.56 -0.01 -13.39
CA ALA A 241 -6.97 1.07 -14.17
C ALA A 241 -5.45 0.92 -14.36
N LYS A 242 -4.78 0.23 -13.42
CA LYS A 242 -3.34 -0.04 -13.44
C LYS A 242 -2.98 -1.46 -13.87
N ASN A 243 -3.98 -2.24 -14.28
CA ASN A 243 -3.85 -3.64 -14.69
C ASN A 243 -3.02 -4.50 -13.72
N THR A 244 -3.22 -4.29 -12.41
CA THR A 244 -2.57 -5.08 -11.35
C THR A 244 -3.62 -5.75 -10.47
N PRO A 245 -3.41 -7.02 -10.07
CA PRO A 245 -4.26 -7.65 -9.08
C PRO A 245 -3.84 -7.31 -7.64
N TRP A 246 -2.64 -6.78 -7.43
CA TRP A 246 -2.02 -6.64 -6.12
C TRP A 246 -2.27 -5.25 -5.53
N PHE A 247 -2.64 -5.23 -4.25
CA PHE A 247 -2.80 -3.98 -3.54
C PHE A 247 -2.38 -4.03 -2.08
N VAL A 248 -2.08 -2.84 -1.58
CA VAL A 248 -1.90 -2.52 -0.17
C VAL A 248 -2.78 -1.32 0.12
N LEU A 249 -3.48 -1.36 1.25
CA LEU A 249 -4.24 -0.24 1.79
C LEU A 249 -3.65 0.12 3.16
N THR A 250 -3.32 1.38 3.38
CA THR A 250 -2.69 1.82 4.63
C THR A 250 -3.17 3.17 5.13
N SER A 251 -3.23 3.30 6.44
CA SER A 251 -3.35 4.58 7.16
C SER A 251 -1.99 5.05 7.73
N TYR A 252 -0.89 4.41 7.30
CA TYR A 252 0.42 4.32 7.94
C TYR A 252 0.42 3.52 9.25
N ASN A 253 -0.59 3.73 10.09
CA ASN A 253 -0.71 3.06 11.40
C ASN A 253 -1.19 1.60 11.27
N GLN A 254 -1.96 1.30 10.24
CA GLN A 254 -2.50 -0.03 9.96
C GLN A 254 -2.35 -0.33 8.47
N TRP A 255 -2.15 -1.61 8.16
CA TRP A 255 -1.83 -2.09 6.82
C TRP A 255 -2.71 -3.29 6.49
N VAL A 256 -3.26 -3.28 5.28
CA VAL A 256 -3.98 -4.42 4.69
C VAL A 256 -3.30 -4.76 3.39
N PHE A 257 -2.96 -6.03 3.22
CA PHE A 257 -2.38 -6.59 2.00
C PHE A 257 -3.43 -7.47 1.33
N GLY A 258 -3.59 -7.33 0.02
CA GLY A 258 -4.61 -8.07 -0.70
C GLY A 258 -4.28 -8.30 -2.16
N VAL A 259 -5.05 -9.21 -2.74
CA VAL A 259 -4.96 -9.58 -4.15
C VAL A 259 -6.37 -9.84 -4.68
N PHE A 260 -6.64 -9.36 -5.89
CA PHE A 260 -7.81 -9.73 -6.65
C PHE A 260 -7.53 -10.98 -7.48
N SER A 261 -8.34 -12.03 -7.31
CA SER A 261 -8.27 -13.19 -8.18
C SER A 261 -8.60 -12.81 -9.63
N GLU A 262 -8.10 -13.59 -10.59
CA GLU A 262 -8.50 -13.42 -11.98
C GLU A 262 -10.01 -13.63 -12.16
N GLY A 263 -10.72 -12.52 -12.25
CA GLY A 263 -12.06 -12.44 -12.80
C GLY A 263 -11.99 -11.56 -14.03
N LYS A 264 -11.41 -12.08 -15.12
CA LYS A 264 -11.28 -11.31 -16.36
C LYS A 264 -12.65 -10.68 -16.70
N PRO A 265 -12.73 -9.35 -16.90
CA PRO A 265 -13.74 -8.81 -17.78
C PRO A 265 -13.39 -9.37 -19.17
N LEU A 266 -14.22 -10.27 -19.70
CA LEU A 266 -14.35 -10.33 -21.15
C LEU A 266 -14.95 -8.97 -21.52
N LEU A 267 -14.10 -8.05 -21.98
CA LEU A 267 -14.55 -6.88 -22.74
C LEU A 267 -15.16 -7.38 -24.05
#